data_AF-A0A1F6R535-F1
#
_entry.id   AF-A0A1F6R535-F1
#
_cell.length_a   1.000
_cell.length_b   1.000
_cell.length_c   1.000
_cell.angle_alpha   90.00
_cell.angle_beta   90.00
_cell.angle_gamma   90.00
#
_symmetry.space_group_name_H-M   'P 1'
#
loop_
_entity.id
_entity.type
_entity.pdbx_description
1 polymer ?
#
loop_
_entity_poly.entity_id
_entity_poly.type
_entity_poly.pdbx_seq_one_letter_code
_entity_poly.pdbx_strand_id
1 'polypeptide(L)'
;YHRFSTMLRDLARRMYIEENRDDLQKISTFFRQNFGEDIMSKVIFNDVKNDDNEIIVVDGVRRIMDIRYLKDLPGFKLVYIEAEMEKRYERITNRRENTDDAIKTLDEFKLDHKQESELQIKDLKNQADFVVDNNGSIEELFRQINEIIKNIK
;
A
#
# COMPACT_ATOMS: atom_id res chain seq x y z
N TYR A 1 -3.98 0.78 12.63
CA TYR A 1 -3.33 0.57 11.32
C TYR A 1 -3.86 1.60 10.34
N HIS A 2 -2.99 2.16 9.51
CA HIS A 2 -3.32 3.20 8.55
C HIS A 2 -3.11 2.69 7.14
N ARG A 3 -3.90 3.19 6.19
CA ARG A 3 -3.75 2.86 4.77
C ARG A 3 -3.63 4.14 3.97
N PHE A 4 -2.70 4.17 3.02
CA PHE A 4 -2.60 5.27 2.04
C PHE A 4 -3.91 5.50 1.29
N SER A 5 -4.68 4.43 1.04
CA SER A 5 -5.96 4.54 0.34
C SER A 5 -7.08 5.19 1.17
N THR A 6 -7.00 5.21 2.51
CA THR A 6 -8.05 5.76 3.38
C THR A 6 -8.32 7.23 3.05
N MET A 7 -7.29 8.07 2.99
CA MET A 7 -7.45 9.50 2.68
C MET A 7 -8.08 9.75 1.30
N LEU A 8 -7.74 8.91 0.31
CA LEU A 8 -8.28 9.02 -1.05
C LEU A 8 -9.76 8.62 -1.08
N ARG A 9 -10.12 7.56 -0.35
CA ARG A 9 -11.51 7.09 -0.21
C ARG A 9 -12.35 8.10 0.57
N ASP A 10 -11.79 8.74 1.60
CA ASP A 10 -12.51 9.79 2.34
C ASP A 10 -12.84 10.98 1.44
N LEU A 11 -11.90 11.40 0.59
CA LEU A 11 -12.13 12.42 -0.43
C LEU A 11 -13.16 11.96 -1.49
N ALA A 12 -13.02 10.74 -2.01
CA ALA A 12 -13.95 10.19 -2.99
C ALA A 12 -15.39 10.17 -2.45
N ARG A 13 -15.59 9.63 -1.25
CA ARG A 13 -16.90 9.62 -0.56
C ARG A 13 -17.44 11.02 -0.36
N ARG A 14 -16.60 11.95 0.09
CA ARG A 14 -17.02 13.34 0.33
C ARG A 14 -17.51 14.02 -0.94
N MET A 15 -16.91 13.67 -2.08
CA MET A 15 -17.20 14.23 -3.39
C MET A 15 -18.19 13.39 -4.20
N TYR A 16 -18.72 12.30 -3.65
CA TYR A 16 -19.60 11.34 -4.34
C TYR A 16 -18.97 10.76 -5.62
N ILE A 17 -17.66 10.53 -5.59
CA ILE A 17 -16.90 9.85 -6.64
C ILE A 17 -16.84 8.36 -6.31
N GLU A 18 -16.88 7.52 -7.33
CA GLU A 18 -16.82 6.07 -7.17
C GLU A 18 -15.43 5.63 -6.66
N GLU A 19 -15.41 4.62 -5.78
CA GLU A 19 -14.17 4.05 -5.24
C GLU A 19 -13.55 2.98 -6.17
N ASN A 20 -13.53 3.27 -7.47
CA ASN A 20 -12.83 2.47 -8.47
C ASN A 20 -11.33 2.87 -8.53
N ARG A 21 -10.49 2.00 -9.11
CA ARG A 21 -9.04 2.23 -9.18
C ARG A 21 -8.66 3.53 -9.89
N ASP A 22 -9.28 3.81 -11.03
CA ASP A 22 -8.94 4.95 -11.90
C ASP A 22 -9.20 6.28 -11.20
N ASP A 23 -10.37 6.42 -10.57
CA ASP A 23 -10.75 7.66 -9.90
C ASP A 23 -9.92 7.92 -8.63
N LEU A 24 -9.61 6.88 -7.86
CA LEU A 24 -8.69 7.02 -6.72
C LEU A 24 -7.28 7.44 -7.19
N GLN A 25 -6.81 6.94 -8.33
CA GLN A 25 -5.54 7.37 -8.92
C GLN A 25 -5.57 8.82 -9.41
N LYS A 26 -6.69 9.30 -9.97
CA LYS A 26 -6.87 10.70 -10.36
C LYS A 26 -6.82 11.62 -9.15
N ILE A 27 -7.54 11.31 -8.08
CA ILE A 27 -7.48 12.07 -6.82
C ILE A 27 -6.04 12.11 -6.31
N SER A 28 -5.38 10.95 -6.26
CA SER A 28 -3.99 10.83 -5.84
C SER A 28 -3.06 11.73 -6.67
N THR A 29 -3.22 11.73 -7.99
CA THR A 29 -2.38 12.52 -8.91
C THR A 29 -2.64 14.01 -8.78
N PHE A 30 -3.91 14.41 -8.70
CA PHE A 30 -4.30 15.81 -8.50
C PHE A 30 -3.62 16.40 -7.26
N PHE A 31 -3.69 15.70 -6.12
CA PHE A 31 -3.10 16.22 -4.88
C PHE A 31 -1.59 16.33 -4.97
N ARG A 32 -0.90 15.36 -5.57
CA ARG A 32 0.56 15.43 -5.72
C ARG A 32 1.02 16.57 -6.62
N GLN A 33 0.35 16.75 -7.75
CA GLN A 33 0.69 17.80 -8.71
C GLN A 33 0.46 19.21 -8.14
N ASN A 34 -0.52 19.38 -7.26
CA ASN A 34 -0.91 20.69 -6.74
C ASN A 34 -0.35 21.01 -5.34
N PHE A 35 -0.08 20.00 -4.51
CA PHE A 35 0.35 20.18 -3.11
C PHE A 35 1.70 19.50 -2.79
N GLY A 36 2.31 18.84 -3.77
CA GLY A 36 3.62 18.19 -3.67
C GLY A 36 3.55 16.67 -3.64
N GLU A 37 4.55 16.02 -4.24
CA GLU A 37 4.67 14.54 -4.31
C GLU A 37 4.67 13.85 -2.94
N ASP A 38 4.97 14.57 -1.87
CA ASP A 38 5.09 14.07 -0.51
C ASP A 38 3.79 14.23 0.33
N ILE A 39 2.71 14.75 -0.25
CA ILE A 39 1.49 15.10 0.49
C ILE A 39 0.87 13.89 1.20
N MET A 40 0.78 12.73 0.54
CA MET A 40 0.26 11.51 1.18
C MET A 40 1.16 11.02 2.31
N SER A 41 2.49 11.13 2.14
CA SER A 41 3.45 10.79 3.20
C SER A 41 3.25 11.66 4.43
N LYS A 42 2.99 12.97 4.25
CA LYS A 42 2.68 13.90 5.34
C LYS A 42 1.40 13.51 6.08
N VAL A 43 0.35 13.12 5.35
CA VAL A 43 -0.92 12.69 5.96
C VAL A 43 -0.67 11.47 6.84
N ILE A 44 -0.07 10.40 6.29
CA ILE A 44 0.19 9.17 7.03
C ILE A 44 1.15 9.40 8.21
N PHE A 45 2.17 10.25 8.05
CA PHE A 45 3.06 10.61 9.15
C PHE A 45 2.30 11.24 10.33
N ASN A 46 1.35 12.14 10.05
CA ASN A 46 0.55 12.75 11.12
C ASN A 46 -0.43 11.73 11.72
N ASP A 47 -1.01 10.85 10.92
CA ASP A 47 -1.88 9.78 11.42
C ASP A 47 -1.11 8.86 12.38
N VAL A 48 0.09 8.41 11.99
CA VAL A 48 0.98 7.58 12.82
C VAL A 48 1.42 8.32 14.08
N LYS A 49 1.75 9.61 13.98
CA LYS A 49 2.17 10.41 15.14
C LYS A 49 1.05 10.59 16.18
N ASN A 50 -0.21 10.55 15.74
CA ASN A 50 -1.39 10.69 16.61
C ASN A 50 -2.00 9.33 17.00
N ASP A 51 -1.36 8.22 16.63
CA ASP A 51 -1.77 6.88 17.02
C ASP A 51 -1.00 6.47 18.30
N ASP A 52 -1.74 6.18 19.38
CA ASP A 52 -1.18 5.83 20.69
C ASP A 52 -0.77 4.34 20.81
N ASN A 53 -0.90 3.55 19.73
CA ASN A 53 -0.52 2.15 19.73
C ASN A 53 1.01 1.96 19.72
N GLU A 54 1.49 0.92 20.42
CA GLU A 54 2.91 0.54 20.45
C GLU A 54 3.41 0.06 19.08
N ILE A 55 2.58 -0.69 18.35
CA ILE A 55 2.89 -1.18 17.01
C ILE A 55 1.86 -0.64 16.04
N ILE A 56 2.32 0.17 15.08
CA ILE A 56 1.47 0.81 14.07
C ILE A 56 1.82 0.22 12.71
N VAL A 57 0.83 -0.38 12.05
CA VAL A 57 0.95 -0.90 10.68
C VAL A 57 0.50 0.17 9.69
N VAL A 58 1.35 0.47 8.72
CA VAL A 58 1.04 1.33 7.57
C VAL A 58 1.02 0.47 6.30
N ASP A 59 -0.13 0.43 5.65
CA ASP A 59 -0.35 -0.34 4.41
C ASP A 59 -0.52 0.60 3.20
N GLY A 60 -0.15 0.12 2.02
CA GLY A 60 -0.30 0.81 0.75
C GLY A 60 0.84 1.77 0.40
N VAL A 61 2.05 1.56 0.95
CA VAL A 61 3.27 2.24 0.50
C VAL A 61 3.57 1.80 -0.94
N ARG A 62 3.66 2.76 -1.87
CA ARG A 62 3.90 2.48 -3.30
C ARG A 62 5.19 3.11 -3.84
N ARG A 63 5.75 4.10 -3.14
CA ARG A 63 6.87 4.92 -3.64
C ARG A 63 7.86 5.25 -2.53
N ILE A 64 9.10 5.56 -2.90
CA ILE A 64 10.11 6.07 -1.96
C ILE A 64 9.62 7.37 -1.29
N MET A 65 8.88 8.20 -2.03
CA MET A 65 8.31 9.43 -1.49
C MET A 65 7.26 9.18 -0.40
N ASP A 66 6.58 8.02 -0.40
CA ASP A 66 5.57 7.68 0.60
C ASP A 66 6.21 7.43 1.98
N ILE A 67 7.44 6.93 2.01
CA ILE A 67 8.18 6.67 3.26
C ILE A 67 9.08 7.82 3.68
N ARG A 68 9.05 8.96 2.95
CA ARG A 68 9.98 10.08 3.16
C ARG A 68 10.06 10.52 4.62
N TYR A 69 8.90 10.70 5.27
CA TYR A 69 8.82 11.14 6.66
C TYR A 69 8.75 9.96 7.64
N LEU A 70 8.22 8.82 7.19
CA LEU A 70 8.07 7.64 8.04
C LEU A 70 9.42 7.05 8.42
N LYS A 71 10.41 7.05 7.52
CA LYS A 71 11.75 6.52 7.78
C LYS A 71 12.51 7.26 8.90
N ASP A 72 12.11 8.48 9.22
CA ASP A 72 12.73 9.29 10.26
C ASP A 72 12.09 9.01 11.64
N LEU A 73 11.00 8.25 11.70
CA LEU A 73 10.37 7.84 12.95
C LEU A 73 11.20 6.74 13.64
N PRO A 74 11.39 6.84 14.97
CA PRO A 74 11.99 5.76 15.75
C PRO A 74 11.20 4.46 15.56
N GLY A 75 11.92 3.36 15.33
CA GLY A 75 11.30 2.04 15.15
C GLY A 75 10.67 1.80 13.77
N PHE A 76 10.82 2.72 12.80
CA PHE A 76 10.35 2.48 11.45
C PHE A 76 11.00 1.22 10.84
N LYS A 77 10.15 0.36 10.27
CA LYS A 77 10.55 -0.84 9.53
C LYS A 77 9.74 -0.96 8.24
N LEU A 78 10.43 -1.12 7.13
CA LEU A 78 9.82 -1.36 5.83
C LEU A 78 9.79 -2.87 5.54
N VAL A 79 8.58 -3.42 5.44
CA VAL A 79 8.35 -4.83 5.09
C VAL A 79 7.79 -4.91 3.68
N TYR A 80 8.52 -5.55 2.77
CA TYR A 80 8.09 -5.78 1.39
C TYR A 80 7.46 -7.16 1.26
N ILE A 81 6.19 -7.22 0.85
CA ILE A 81 5.48 -8.48 0.66
C ILE A 81 5.42 -8.82 -0.83
N GLU A 82 6.00 -9.94 -1.21
CA GLU A 82 6.07 -10.43 -2.59
C GLU A 82 5.10 -11.59 -2.81
N ALA A 83 4.43 -11.60 -3.96
CA ALA A 83 3.63 -12.74 -4.41
C ALA A 83 3.55 -12.75 -5.94
N GLU A 84 3.45 -13.94 -6.51
CA GLU A 84 3.27 -14.19 -7.95
C GLU A 84 2.04 -13.46 -8.50
N MET A 85 2.14 -13.02 -9.75
CA MET A 85 1.12 -12.18 -10.38
C MET A 85 -0.24 -12.85 -10.43
N GLU A 86 -0.25 -14.13 -10.77
CA GLU A 86 -1.43 -14.99 -10.87
C GLU A 86 -2.15 -15.09 -9.52
N LYS A 87 -1.41 -15.35 -8.43
CA LYS A 87 -1.98 -15.39 -7.07
C LYS A 87 -2.53 -14.04 -6.64
N ARG A 88 -1.85 -12.94 -6.98
CA ARG A 88 -2.36 -11.59 -6.66
C ARG A 88 -3.65 -11.30 -7.42
N TYR A 89 -3.74 -11.70 -8.69
CA TYR A 89 -4.96 -11.58 -9.49
C TYR A 89 -6.13 -12.39 -8.90
N GLU A 90 -5.90 -13.65 -8.55
CA GLU A 90 -6.92 -14.48 -7.89
C GLU A 90 -7.38 -13.86 -6.56
N ARG A 91 -6.46 -13.29 -5.77
CA ARG A 91 -6.80 -12.66 -4.49
C ARG A 91 -7.64 -11.40 -4.66
N ILE A 92 -7.30 -10.51 -5.61
CA ILE A 92 -8.05 -9.25 -5.78
C ILE A 92 -9.49 -9.49 -6.29
N THR A 93 -9.67 -10.43 -7.22
CA THR A 93 -10.97 -10.76 -7.81
C THR A 93 -11.91 -11.41 -6.79
N ASN A 94 -11.35 -12.18 -5.85
CA ASN A 94 -12.09 -12.75 -4.72
C ASN A 94 -12.38 -11.73 -3.62
N ARG A 95 -11.42 -10.84 -3.30
CA ARG A 95 -11.52 -9.88 -2.19
C ARG A 95 -12.46 -8.72 -2.50
N ARG A 96 -12.47 -8.24 -3.74
CA ARG A 96 -13.34 -7.14 -4.22
C ARG A 96 -13.23 -5.86 -3.40
N GLU A 97 -12.00 -5.36 -3.25
CA GLU A 97 -11.73 -4.15 -2.48
C GLU A 97 -12.16 -2.87 -3.22
N ASN A 98 -12.00 -2.84 -4.55
CA ASN A 98 -12.50 -1.78 -5.41
C ASN A 98 -13.77 -2.25 -6.14
N THR A 99 -14.59 -1.29 -6.59
CA THR A 99 -15.85 -1.61 -7.30
C THR A 99 -15.60 -2.35 -8.62
N ASP A 100 -14.43 -2.16 -9.25
CA ASP A 100 -14.02 -2.79 -10.51
C ASP A 100 -13.32 -4.16 -10.35
N ASP A 101 -12.97 -4.59 -9.14
CA ASP A 101 -12.15 -5.80 -8.94
C ASP A 101 -12.84 -7.09 -9.41
N ALA A 102 -14.17 -7.19 -9.31
CA ALA A 102 -14.91 -8.41 -9.64
C ALA A 102 -15.03 -8.68 -11.16
N ILE A 103 -14.91 -7.64 -11.97
CA ILE A 103 -15.03 -7.70 -13.44
C ILE A 103 -13.68 -7.60 -14.15
N LYS A 104 -12.60 -7.38 -13.38
CA LYS A 104 -11.24 -7.19 -13.90
C LYS A 104 -10.70 -8.46 -14.51
N THR A 105 -10.23 -8.36 -15.74
CA THR A 105 -9.56 -9.44 -16.46
C THR A 105 -8.08 -9.54 -16.08
N LEU A 106 -7.47 -10.71 -16.32
CA LEU A 106 -6.04 -10.91 -16.08
C LEU A 106 -5.17 -9.98 -16.93
N ASP A 107 -5.59 -9.67 -18.16
CA ASP A 107 -4.84 -8.78 -19.06
C ASP A 107 -4.91 -7.32 -18.60
N GLU A 108 -6.07 -6.84 -18.15
CA GLU A 108 -6.20 -5.53 -17.50
C GLU A 108 -5.36 -5.46 -16.22
N PHE A 109 -5.38 -6.53 -15.41
CA PHE A 109 -4.52 -6.61 -14.23
C PHE A 109 -3.04 -6.54 -14.60
N LYS A 110 -2.59 -7.23 -15.64
CA LYS A 110 -1.20 -7.14 -16.14
C LYS A 110 -0.85 -5.74 -16.64
N LEU A 111 -1.79 -5.05 -17.29
CA LEU A 111 -1.60 -3.68 -17.75
C LEU A 111 -1.46 -2.72 -16.58
N ASP A 112 -2.29 -2.86 -15.54
CA ASP A 112 -2.19 -2.10 -14.30
C ASP A 112 -0.80 -2.22 -13.65
N HIS A 113 -0.17 -3.41 -13.74
CA HIS A 113 1.19 -3.65 -13.21
C HIS A 113 2.32 -2.97 -13.98
N LYS A 114 2.02 -2.37 -15.13
CA LYS A 114 2.95 -1.54 -15.90
C LYS A 114 2.82 -0.05 -15.59
N GLN A 115 1.80 0.35 -14.82
CA GLN A 115 1.62 1.74 -14.44
C GLN A 115 2.73 2.21 -13.50
N GLU A 116 2.98 3.52 -13.51
CA GLU A 116 4.08 4.16 -12.79
C GLU A 116 4.16 3.77 -11.31
N SER A 117 3.01 3.70 -10.62
CA SER A 117 2.97 3.31 -9.21
C SER A 117 3.48 1.90 -8.95
N GLU A 118 3.33 0.97 -9.89
CA GLU A 118 3.78 -0.42 -9.75
C GLU A 118 5.25 -0.59 -10.14
N LEU A 119 5.78 0.30 -10.99
CA LEU A 119 7.20 0.36 -11.29
C LEU A 119 8.00 0.84 -10.08
N GLN A 120 7.54 1.90 -9.42
CA GLN A 120 8.22 2.48 -8.24
C GLN A 120 8.15 1.57 -7.01
N ILE A 121 7.17 0.66 -6.92
CA ILE A 121 7.11 -0.36 -5.86
C ILE A 121 8.36 -1.23 -5.88
N LYS A 122 8.88 -1.59 -7.07
CA LYS A 122 10.05 -2.47 -7.16
C LYS A 122 11.29 -1.86 -6.53
N ASP A 123 11.40 -0.53 -6.55
CA ASP A 123 12.51 0.19 -5.94
C ASP A 123 12.46 0.15 -4.41
N LEU A 124 11.29 -0.07 -3.81
CA LEU A 124 11.12 -0.23 -2.37
C LEU A 124 11.71 -1.54 -1.86
N LYS A 125 11.76 -2.60 -2.68
CA LYS A 125 12.33 -3.90 -2.29
C LYS A 125 13.78 -3.75 -1.83
N ASN A 126 14.54 -2.89 -2.51
CA ASN A 126 15.95 -2.63 -2.18
C ASN A 126 16.14 -1.82 -0.89
N GLN A 127 15.09 -1.17 -0.39
CA GLN A 127 15.11 -0.39 0.85
C GLN A 127 14.40 -1.10 2.00
N ALA A 128 13.83 -2.28 1.75
CA ALA A 128 13.08 -3.00 2.75
C ALA A 128 14.01 -3.63 3.79
N ASP A 129 13.66 -3.46 5.07
CA ASP A 129 14.30 -4.18 6.17
C ASP A 129 14.03 -5.69 6.08
N PHE A 130 12.83 -6.05 5.60
CA PHE A 130 12.38 -7.44 5.49
C PHE A 130 11.65 -7.66 4.17
N VAL A 131 11.86 -8.84 3.57
CA VAL A 131 11.12 -9.31 2.41
C VAL A 131 10.37 -10.58 2.81
N VAL A 132 9.06 -10.61 2.58
CA VAL A 132 8.16 -11.72 2.93
C VAL A 132 7.63 -12.36 1.66
N ASP A 133 7.76 -13.67 1.56
CA ASP A 133 7.17 -14.44 0.47
C ASP A 133 5.75 -14.86 0.83
N ASN A 134 4.77 -14.31 0.11
CA ASN A 134 3.34 -14.58 0.27
C ASN A 134 2.81 -15.48 -0.87
N ASN A 135 3.65 -16.38 -1.39
CA ASN A 135 3.24 -17.43 -2.31
C ASN A 135 2.75 -18.71 -1.60
N GLY A 136 3.06 -18.87 -0.31
CA GLY A 136 2.67 -20.01 0.51
C GLY A 136 1.23 -19.94 1.05
N SER A 137 0.97 -20.71 2.10
CA SER A 137 -0.29 -20.68 2.84
C SER A 137 -0.37 -19.47 3.77
N ILE A 138 -1.56 -19.21 4.33
CA ILE A 138 -1.74 -18.13 5.31
C ILE A 138 -0.97 -18.39 6.60
N GLU A 139 -0.81 -19.65 7.00
CA GLU A 139 -0.01 -20.06 8.16
C GLU A 139 1.48 -19.75 7.94
N GLU A 140 1.97 -19.99 6.72
CA GLU A 140 3.34 -19.64 6.33
C GLU A 140 3.57 -18.12 6.37
N LEU A 141 2.61 -17.35 5.86
CA LEU A 141 2.65 -15.89 5.94
C LEU A 141 2.68 -15.43 7.41
N PHE A 142 1.80 -15.96 8.26
CA PHE A 142 1.77 -15.62 9.68
C PHE A 142 3.05 -16.00 10.41
N ARG A 143 3.66 -17.13 10.06
CA ARG A 143 4.96 -17.52 10.62
C ARG A 143 6.03 -16.48 10.31
N GLN A 144 6.19 -16.11 9.05
CA GLN A 144 7.17 -15.10 8.62
C GLN A 144 6.94 -13.74 9.31
N ILE A 145 5.68 -13.28 9.37
CA ILE A 145 5.34 -12.02 10.03
C ILE A 145 5.62 -12.07 11.54
N ASN A 146 5.28 -13.17 12.21
CA ASN A 146 5.55 -13.34 13.64
C ASN A 146 7.05 -13.34 13.96
N GLU A 147 7.89 -13.89 13.08
CA GLU A 147 9.34 -13.82 13.22
C GLU A 147 9.86 -12.38 13.09
N ILE A 148 9.34 -11.61 12.13
CA ILE A 148 9.68 -10.19 11.99
C ILE A 148 9.29 -9.42 13.25
N ILE A 149 8.05 -9.59 13.74
CA ILE A 149 7.54 -8.89 14.93
C ILE A 149 8.39 -9.20 16.17
N LYS A 150 8.87 -10.43 16.33
CA LYS A 150 9.77 -10.81 17.44
C LYS A 150 11.14 -10.13 17.37
N ASN A 151 11.62 -9.79 16.17
CA ASN A 151 12.93 -9.16 15.97
C ASN A 151 12.90 -7.62 16.07
N ILE A 152 11.72 -7.01 16.09
CA ILE A 152 11.53 -5.55 16.17
C ILE A 152 11.03 -5.06 17.53
N LYS A 153 10.59 -6.00 18.41
CA LYS A 153 10.35 -5.75 19.83
C LYS A 153 11.64 -5.80 20.61
#